data_AF-A0A959DY72-F1
#
_entry.id   AF-A0A959DY72-F1
#
_cell.length_a   1.000
_cell.length_b   1.000
_cell.length_c   1.000
_cell.angle_alpha   90.00
_cell.angle_beta   90.00
_cell.angle_gamma   90.00
#
_symmetry.space_group_name_H-M   'P 1'
#
loop_
_entity.id
_entity.type
_entity.pdbx_description
1 polymer ?
#
loop_
_entity_poly.entity_id
_entity_poly.type
_entity_poly.pdbx_seq_one_letter_code
_entity_poly.pdbx_strand_id
1 'polypeptide(L)'
;MSDQRNFNIRGNPFSALLGILITVGVFILLFYLTQFIFKLLWIASPFLLVASLVIDHTVFLGYAKWIGRLLKTRFWVGLGAMALSALLFPLTVLYLFSRSLLNKKVREVRKEAEIRRQGEYADFEIVEEKPLDLPGLEKESRTKKGNDYDRLFDQ
;
A
#
# COMPACT_ATOMS: atom_id res chain seq x y z
N MET A 1 31.70 19.03 -42.84
CA MET A 1 32.09 17.72 -43.41
C MET A 1 31.54 16.65 -42.50
N SER A 2 30.48 15.96 -42.92
CA SER A 2 29.85 14.89 -42.16
C SER A 2 30.49 13.55 -42.53
N ASP A 3 31.19 12.95 -41.59
CA ASP A 3 31.82 11.64 -41.75
C ASP A 3 30.73 10.55 -41.66
N GLN A 4 30.28 10.08 -42.82
CA GLN A 4 29.37 8.94 -42.91
C GLN A 4 30.19 7.67 -42.71
N ARG A 5 30.19 7.16 -41.46
CA ARG A 5 30.70 5.82 -41.17
C ARG A 5 29.79 4.79 -41.85
N ASN A 6 30.16 4.44 -43.08
CA ASN A 6 29.61 3.31 -43.80
C ASN A 6 29.86 2.04 -42.98
N PHE A 7 28.81 1.50 -42.38
CA PHE A 7 28.83 0.19 -41.74
C PHE A 7 28.84 -0.88 -42.85
N ASN A 8 30.01 -1.08 -43.45
CA ASN A 8 30.22 -2.18 -44.41
C ASN A 8 30.12 -3.51 -43.66
N ILE A 9 28.93 -4.11 -43.66
CA ILE A 9 28.71 -5.52 -43.27
C ILE A 9 29.25 -6.41 -44.40
N ARG A 10 30.56 -6.42 -44.61
CA ARG A 10 31.25 -7.57 -45.21
C ARG A 10 31.71 -8.48 -44.06
N GLY A 11 30.76 -8.89 -43.24
CA GLY A 11 30.98 -9.94 -42.24
C GLY A 11 30.83 -11.31 -42.90
N ASN A 12 31.68 -12.26 -42.53
CA ASN A 12 31.56 -13.65 -42.96
C ASN A 12 30.11 -14.13 -42.68
N PRO A 13 29.35 -14.71 -43.63
CA PRO A 13 27.95 -15.11 -43.40
C PRO A 13 27.78 -16.05 -42.20
N PHE A 14 28.85 -16.76 -41.83
CA PHE A 14 28.94 -17.58 -40.62
C PHE A 14 28.85 -16.78 -39.31
N SER A 15 29.42 -15.57 -39.22
CA SER A 15 29.33 -14.75 -38.00
C SER A 15 27.92 -14.15 -37.82
N ALA A 16 27.23 -13.84 -38.92
CA ALA A 16 25.82 -13.46 -38.87
C ALA A 16 24.94 -14.62 -38.37
N LEU A 17 25.19 -15.84 -38.87
CA LEU A 17 24.47 -17.04 -38.42
C LEU A 17 24.73 -17.36 -36.95
N LEU A 18 25.97 -17.24 -36.48
CA LEU A 18 26.32 -17.38 -35.05
C LEU A 18 25.63 -16.33 -34.18
N GLY A 19 25.56 -15.07 -34.62
CA GLY A 19 24.85 -14.01 -33.90
C GLY A 19 23.36 -14.29 -33.75
N ILE A 20 22.72 -14.80 -34.81
CA ILE A 20 21.31 -15.24 -34.76
C ILE A 20 21.15 -16.41 -33.79
N LEU A 21 22.04 -17.41 -33.86
CA LEU A 21 21.98 -18.59 -32.99
C LEU A 21 22.11 -18.21 -31.50
N ILE A 22 23.05 -17.32 -31.18
CA ILE A 22 23.22 -16.80 -29.81
C ILE A 22 21.98 -16.03 -29.37
N THR A 23 21.44 -15.16 -30.23
CA THR A 23 20.23 -14.37 -29.92
C THR A 23 19.04 -15.29 -29.63
N VAL A 24 18.83 -16.29 -30.49
CA VAL A 24 17.79 -17.31 -30.29
C VAL A 24 18.03 -18.07 -28.98
N GLY A 25 19.28 -18.46 -28.69
CA GLY A 25 19.65 -19.10 -27.43
C GLY A 25 19.32 -18.26 -26.19
N VAL A 26 19.58 -16.94 -26.24
CA VAL A 26 19.23 -16.00 -25.16
C VAL A 26 17.71 -15.91 -24.99
N PHE A 27 16.95 -15.82 -26.08
CA PHE A 27 15.48 -15.82 -26.00
C PHE A 27 14.92 -17.13 -25.43
N ILE A 28 15.50 -18.28 -25.78
CA ILE A 28 15.13 -19.58 -25.19
C ILE A 28 15.41 -19.57 -23.68
N LEU A 29 16.58 -19.09 -23.26
CA LEU A 29 16.93 -18.98 -21.85
C LEU A 29 15.96 -18.05 -21.09
N LEU A 30 15.68 -16.86 -21.64
CA LEU A 30 14.72 -15.92 -21.06
C LEU A 30 13.31 -16.51 -21.01
N PHE A 31 12.92 -17.28 -22.01
CA PHE A 31 11.64 -17.97 -22.05
C PHE A 31 11.52 -18.96 -20.89
N TYR A 32 12.52 -19.83 -20.69
CA TYR A 32 12.53 -20.76 -19.55
C TYR A 32 12.58 -20.05 -18.20
N LEU A 33 13.37 -18.99 -18.07
CA LEU A 33 13.42 -18.19 -16.85
C LEU A 33 12.06 -17.56 -16.54
N THR A 34 11.41 -17.00 -17.56
CA THR A 34 10.07 -16.43 -17.44
C THR A 34 9.05 -17.49 -17.04
N GLN A 35 9.05 -18.66 -17.70
CA GLN A 35 8.19 -19.79 -17.35
C GLN A 35 8.39 -20.22 -15.89
N PHE A 36 9.64 -20.29 -15.43
CA PHE A 36 9.96 -20.62 -14.05
C PHE A 36 9.39 -19.60 -13.06
N ILE A 37 9.62 -18.30 -13.31
CA ILE A 37 9.10 -17.21 -12.48
C ILE A 37 7.56 -17.25 -12.46
N PHE A 38 6.92 -17.42 -13.62
CA PHE A 38 5.46 -17.52 -13.71
C PHE A 38 4.91 -18.71 -12.96
N LYS A 39 5.58 -19.87 -12.99
CA LYS A 39 5.18 -21.05 -12.22
C LYS A 39 5.26 -20.78 -10.72
N LEU A 40 6.34 -20.15 -10.26
CA LEU A 40 6.50 -19.75 -8.86
C LEU A 40 5.43 -18.75 -8.44
N LEU A 41 5.18 -17.76 -9.30
CA LEU A 41 4.20 -16.72 -9.05
C LEU A 41 2.78 -17.30 -9.02
N TRP A 42 2.46 -18.27 -9.88
CA TRP A 42 1.18 -18.97 -9.88
C TRP A 42 0.91 -19.66 -8.54
N ILE A 43 1.93 -20.35 -7.99
CA ILE A 43 1.86 -20.99 -6.67
C ILE A 43 1.71 -19.95 -5.56
N ALA A 44 2.44 -18.82 -5.65
CA ALA A 44 2.37 -17.73 -4.67
C ALA A 44 1.07 -16.92 -4.76
N SER A 45 0.42 -16.89 -5.92
CA SER A 45 -0.76 -16.06 -6.20
C SER A 45 -1.89 -16.19 -5.18
N PRO A 46 -2.38 -17.39 -4.80
CA PRO A 46 -3.43 -17.49 -3.78
C PRO A 46 -3.01 -16.84 -2.46
N PHE A 47 -1.75 -17.02 -2.03
CA PHE A 47 -1.24 -16.41 -0.81
C PHE A 47 -1.12 -14.88 -0.93
N LEU A 48 -0.61 -14.38 -2.06
CA LEU A 48 -0.50 -12.94 -2.33
C LEU A 48 -1.86 -12.25 -2.40
N LEU A 49 -2.87 -12.92 -2.96
CA LEU A 49 -4.24 -12.41 -3.04
C LEU A 49 -4.82 -12.24 -1.63
N VAL A 50 -4.73 -13.28 -0.80
CA VAL A 50 -5.18 -13.22 0.60
C VAL A 50 -4.41 -12.16 1.38
N ALA A 51 -3.08 -12.13 1.26
CA ALA A 51 -2.24 -11.14 1.92
C ALA A 51 -2.62 -9.71 1.51
N SER A 52 -2.89 -9.47 0.22
CA SER A 52 -3.35 -8.17 -0.27
C SER A 52 -4.67 -7.74 0.37
N LEU A 53 -5.63 -8.67 0.51
CA LEU A 53 -6.92 -8.42 1.15
C LEU A 53 -6.78 -8.08 2.63
N VAL A 54 -5.92 -8.80 3.35
CA VAL A 54 -5.66 -8.57 4.78
C VAL A 54 -4.97 -7.22 5.02
N ILE A 55 -4.02 -6.84 4.17
CA ILE A 55 -3.25 -5.59 4.32
C ILE A 55 -4.11 -4.36 3.98
N ASP A 56 -4.81 -4.41 2.84
CA ASP A 56 -5.68 -3.32 2.39
C ASP A 56 -6.73 -3.83 1.37
N HIS A 57 -7.87 -4.28 1.89
CA HIS A 57 -9.01 -4.72 1.07
C HIS A 57 -9.53 -3.64 0.12
N THR A 58 -9.26 -2.34 0.39
CA THR A 58 -9.73 -1.24 -0.47
C THR A 58 -9.04 -1.25 -1.83
N VAL A 59 -7.84 -1.83 -1.93
CA VAL A 59 -7.13 -1.99 -3.20
C VAL A 59 -7.88 -2.95 -4.12
N PHE A 60 -8.32 -4.08 -3.58
CA PHE A 60 -9.12 -5.06 -4.32
C PHE A 60 -10.47 -4.46 -4.74
N LEU A 61 -11.19 -3.82 -3.82
CA LEU A 61 -12.47 -3.17 -4.12
C LEU A 61 -12.32 -2.05 -5.15
N GLY A 62 -11.26 -1.24 -5.04
CA GLY A 62 -10.95 -0.17 -5.99
C GLY A 62 -10.70 -0.72 -7.40
N TYR A 63 -9.97 -1.82 -7.50
CA TYR A 63 -9.73 -2.52 -8.76
C TYR A 63 -11.00 -3.14 -9.35
N ALA A 64 -11.78 -3.86 -8.55
CA ALA A 64 -13.06 -4.44 -8.98
C ALA A 64 -14.05 -3.34 -9.43
N LYS A 65 -14.12 -2.22 -8.69
CA LYS A 65 -14.93 -1.05 -9.06
C LYS A 65 -14.45 -0.41 -10.36
N TRP A 66 -13.14 -0.38 -10.61
CA TRP A 66 -12.57 0.11 -11.86
C TRP A 66 -12.96 -0.78 -13.05
N ILE A 67 -12.85 -2.11 -12.93
CA ILE A 67 -13.31 -3.05 -13.96
C ILE A 67 -14.82 -2.89 -14.19
N GLY A 68 -15.62 -2.86 -13.12
CA GLY A 68 -17.07 -2.68 -13.22
C GLY A 68 -17.46 -1.35 -13.89
N ARG A 69 -16.70 -0.27 -13.65
CA ARG A 69 -16.88 1.00 -14.35
C ARG A 69 -16.53 0.88 -15.83
N LEU A 70 -15.43 0.21 -16.17
CA LEU A 70 -15.05 -0.03 -17.56
C LEU A 70 -16.11 -0.82 -18.32
N LEU A 71 -16.68 -1.87 -17.71
CA LEU A 71 -17.76 -2.65 -18.31
C LEU A 71 -18.99 -1.79 -18.61
N LYS A 72 -19.31 -0.83 -17.72
CA LYS A 72 -20.45 0.09 -17.89
C LYS A 72 -20.20 1.19 -18.93
N THR A 73 -18.99 1.75 -18.99
CA THR A 73 -18.68 2.89 -19.87
C THR A 73 -18.19 2.47 -21.25
N ARG A 74 -17.39 1.39 -21.32
CA ARG A 74 -16.77 0.86 -22.53
C ARG A 74 -16.71 -0.66 -22.45
N PHE A 75 -17.85 -1.31 -22.72
CA PHE A 75 -18.03 -2.75 -22.54
C PHE A 75 -16.88 -3.59 -23.10
N TRP A 76 -16.48 -3.38 -24.36
CA TRP A 76 -15.39 -4.12 -25.01
C TRP A 76 -14.04 -3.97 -24.29
N VAL A 77 -13.73 -2.77 -23.81
CA VAL A 77 -12.50 -2.51 -23.06
C VAL A 77 -12.57 -3.16 -21.69
N GLY A 78 -13.71 -3.08 -21.01
CA GLY A 78 -13.91 -3.73 -19.72
C GLY A 78 -13.80 -5.25 -19.80
N LEU A 79 -14.38 -5.86 -20.84
CA LEU A 79 -14.31 -7.30 -21.09
C LEU A 79 -12.88 -7.73 -21.39
N GLY A 80 -12.18 -6.98 -22.26
CA GLY A 80 -10.77 -7.22 -22.56
C GLY A 80 -9.89 -7.11 -21.31
N ALA A 81 -10.11 -6.08 -20.47
CA ALA A 81 -9.40 -5.93 -19.21
C ALA A 81 -9.67 -7.08 -18.25
N MET A 82 -10.92 -7.53 -18.11
CA MET A 82 -11.29 -8.67 -17.27
C MET A 82 -10.64 -9.97 -17.76
N ALA A 83 -10.71 -10.25 -19.06
CA ALA A 83 -10.10 -11.44 -19.67
C ALA A 83 -8.58 -11.43 -19.52
N LEU A 84 -7.93 -10.29 -19.79
CA LEU A 84 -6.49 -10.11 -19.62
C LEU A 84 -6.09 -10.33 -18.16
N SER A 85 -6.92 -9.89 -17.22
CA SER A 85 -6.64 -10.04 -15.79
C SER A 85 -6.75 -11.48 -15.31
N ALA A 86 -7.67 -12.26 -15.88
CA ALA A 86 -7.79 -13.70 -15.63
C ALA A 86 -6.64 -14.49 -16.27
N LEU A 87 -6.26 -14.16 -17.51
CA LEU A 87 -5.14 -14.81 -18.20
C LEU A 87 -3.80 -14.51 -17.55
N LEU A 88 -3.60 -13.26 -17.11
CA LEU A 88 -2.41 -12.82 -16.37
C LEU A 88 -2.68 -12.74 -14.85
N PHE A 89 -3.49 -13.65 -14.32
CA PHE A 89 -3.87 -13.67 -12.91
C PHE A 89 -2.67 -13.55 -11.93
N PRO A 90 -1.55 -14.27 -12.11
CA PRO A 90 -0.42 -14.12 -11.20
C PRO A 90 0.19 -12.72 -11.19
N LEU A 91 0.23 -12.06 -12.35
CA LEU A 91 0.72 -10.69 -12.47
C LEU A 91 -0.26 -9.69 -11.89
N THR A 92 -1.56 -9.88 -12.09
CA THR A 92 -2.57 -8.97 -11.52
C THR A 92 -2.60 -9.06 -10.01
N VAL A 93 -2.50 -10.26 -9.43
CA VAL A 93 -2.40 -10.43 -7.99
C VAL A 93 -1.11 -9.82 -7.45
N LEU A 94 0.03 -10.06 -8.10
CA LEU A 94 1.30 -9.43 -7.73
C LEU A 94 1.20 -7.90 -7.73
N TYR A 95 0.56 -7.33 -8.75
CA TYR A 95 0.29 -5.90 -8.83
C TYR A 95 -0.59 -5.40 -7.67
N LEU A 96 -1.70 -6.09 -7.36
CA LEU A 96 -2.61 -5.72 -6.27
C LEU A 96 -1.90 -5.78 -4.91
N PHE A 97 -1.16 -6.86 -4.65
CA PHE A 97 -0.38 -7.02 -3.45
C PHE A 97 0.67 -5.91 -3.30
N SER A 98 1.42 -5.63 -4.37
CA SER A 98 2.43 -4.58 -4.37
C SER A 98 1.81 -3.22 -4.06
N ARG A 99 0.67 -2.90 -4.68
CA ARG A 99 -0.08 -1.67 -4.42
C ARG A 99 -0.61 -1.60 -2.98
N SER A 100 -1.02 -2.72 -2.41
CA SER A 100 -1.46 -2.83 -1.02
C SER A 100 -0.33 -2.50 -0.03
N LEU A 101 0.86 -3.05 -0.25
CA LEU A 101 2.04 -2.72 0.55
C LEU A 101 2.40 -1.23 0.47
N LEU A 102 2.42 -0.67 -0.74
CA LEU A 102 2.73 0.75 -0.96
C LEU A 102 1.69 1.65 -0.29
N ASN A 103 0.40 1.34 -0.43
CA ASN A 103 -0.68 2.09 0.20
C ASN A 103 -0.57 2.07 1.73
N LYS A 104 -0.25 0.92 2.33
CA LYS A 104 0.00 0.82 3.78
C LYS A 104 1.13 1.74 4.19
N LYS A 105 2.26 1.72 3.49
CA LYS A 105 3.41 2.57 3.81
C LYS A 105 3.10 4.06 3.66
N VAL A 106 2.40 4.45 2.59
CA VAL A 106 1.99 5.84 2.38
C VAL A 106 1.04 6.32 3.49
N ARG A 107 0.13 5.46 3.96
CA ARG A 107 -0.78 5.78 5.07
C ARG A 107 -0.03 5.98 6.38
N GLU A 108 0.93 5.11 6.69
CA GLU A 108 1.79 5.26 7.87
C GLU A 108 2.54 6.60 7.86
N VAL A 109 3.21 6.91 6.74
CA VAL A 109 3.95 8.17 6.60
C VAL A 109 3.03 9.39 6.72
N ARG A 110 1.82 9.32 6.14
CA ARG A 110 0.84 10.41 6.28
C ARG A 110 0.36 10.58 7.72
N LYS A 111 0.10 9.49 8.43
CA LYS A 111 -0.27 9.52 9.85
C LYS A 111 0.84 10.13 10.70
N GLU A 112 2.09 9.71 10.50
CA GLU A 112 3.23 10.28 11.21
C GLU A 112 3.41 11.77 10.90
N ALA A 113 3.22 12.18 9.64
CA ALA A 113 3.29 13.59 9.26
C ALA A 113 2.13 14.41 9.85
N GLU A 114 0.94 13.81 9.97
CA GLU A 114 -0.24 14.43 10.59
C GLU A 114 -0.05 14.59 12.10
N ILE A 115 0.41 13.55 12.80
CA ILE A 115 0.78 13.60 14.23
C ILE A 115 1.84 14.68 14.49
N ARG A 116 2.87 14.77 13.63
CA ARG A 116 3.89 15.84 13.75
C ARG A 116 3.35 17.25 13.49
N ARG A 117 2.30 17.39 12.68
CA ARG A 117 1.72 18.69 12.30
C ARG A 117 0.62 19.15 13.25
N GLN A 118 -0.17 18.24 13.81
CA GLN A 118 -1.32 18.54 14.64
C GLN A 118 -1.04 18.33 16.15
N GLY A 119 0.13 17.79 16.50
CA GLY A 119 0.47 17.36 17.87
C GLY A 119 -0.01 15.92 18.12
N GLU A 120 0.65 15.20 19.05
CA GLU A 120 0.14 13.90 19.51
C GLU A 120 -1.25 14.09 20.11
N TYR A 121 -2.28 13.59 19.41
CA TYR A 121 -3.54 13.31 20.07
C TYR A 121 -3.24 12.22 21.10
N ALA A 122 -3.16 12.59 22.37
CA ALA A 122 -3.17 11.64 23.46
C ALA A 122 -4.42 10.78 23.29
N ASP A 123 -4.21 9.46 23.15
CA ASP A 123 -5.29 8.50 23.18
C ASP A 123 -5.94 8.68 24.57
N PHE A 124 -7.15 9.24 24.60
CA PHE A 124 -7.84 9.41 25.87
C PHE A 124 -8.12 8.02 26.41
N GLU A 125 -7.38 7.62 27.44
CA GLU A 125 -7.81 6.54 28.30
C GLU A 125 -9.19 6.93 28.80
N ILE A 126 -10.23 6.21 28.37
CA ILE A 126 -11.55 6.31 28.97
C ILE A 126 -11.35 5.76 30.38
N VAL A 127 -11.03 6.66 31.31
CA VAL A 127 -11.03 6.34 32.73
C VAL A 127 -12.47 5.97 33.04
N GLU A 128 -12.75 4.69 33.28
CA GLU A 128 -14.00 4.29 33.88
C GLU A 128 -14.16 5.16 35.14
N GLU A 129 -15.20 6.00 35.18
CA GLU A 129 -15.54 6.82 36.33
C GLU A 129 -15.91 5.87 37.48
N LYS A 130 -14.92 5.25 38.11
CA LYS A 130 -15.09 4.61 39.39
C LYS A 130 -15.40 5.75 40.35
N PRO A 131 -16.61 5.80 40.94
CA PRO A 131 -16.91 6.82 41.94
C PRO A 131 -15.82 6.72 43.00
N LEU A 132 -15.07 7.80 43.17
CA LEU A 132 -14.03 7.88 44.17
C LEU A 132 -14.72 7.70 45.52
N ASP A 133 -14.44 6.60 46.22
CA ASP A 133 -15.02 6.32 47.53
C ASP A 133 -14.33 7.26 48.53
N LEU A 134 -14.81 8.51 48.56
CA LEU A 134 -14.29 9.55 49.43
C LEU A 134 -14.63 9.16 50.87
N PRO A 135 -13.63 9.07 51.78
CA PRO A 135 -13.94 8.89 53.19
C PRO A 135 -14.84 10.06 53.62
N GLY A 136 -16.00 9.73 54.19
CA GLY A 136 -17.00 10.70 54.57
C GLY A 136 -16.36 11.81 55.40
N LEU A 137 -16.43 13.04 54.88
CA LEU A 137 -16.02 14.23 55.63
C LEU A 137 -16.90 14.31 56.86
N GLU A 138 -16.33 13.94 58.01
CA GLU A 138 -16.93 14.17 59.31
C GLU A 138 -17.12 15.68 59.43
N LYS A 139 -18.38 16.12 59.40
CA LYS A 139 -18.73 17.53 59.58
C LYS A 139 -18.37 17.92 61.01
N GLU A 140 -17.14 18.38 61.21
CA GLU A 140 -16.85 19.24 62.35
C GLU A 140 -17.74 20.48 62.20
N SER A 141 -18.66 20.65 63.15
CA SER A 141 -19.48 21.84 63.26
C SER A 141 -18.56 23.06 63.47
N ARG A 142 -18.21 23.73 62.37
CA ARG A 142 -17.46 24.98 62.43
C ARG A 142 -18.36 26.05 63.03
N THR A 143 -18.14 26.32 64.32
CA THR A 143 -18.52 27.56 64.99
C THR A 143 -18.05 28.72 64.12
N LYS A 144 -18.98 29.58 63.69
CA LYS A 144 -18.72 30.81 62.93
C LYS A 144 -17.64 31.64 63.63
N LYS A 145 -16.41 31.59 63.12
CA LYS A 145 -15.38 32.60 63.39
C LYS A 145 -15.05 33.23 62.04
N GLY A 146 -15.20 34.56 61.96
CA GLY A 146 -15.11 35.35 60.74
C GLY A 146 -13.84 35.02 59.95
N ASN A 147 -14.01 34.86 58.64
CA ASN A 147 -13.00 34.32 57.75
C ASN A 147 -12.08 35.47 57.27
N ASP A 148 -10.78 35.40 57.58
CA ASP A 148 -9.77 36.41 57.19
C ASP A 148 -9.49 36.47 55.67
N TYR A 149 -10.22 35.70 54.86
CA TYR A 149 -10.06 35.62 53.40
C TYR A 149 -10.74 36.78 52.66
N ASP A 150 -11.70 37.45 53.29
CA ASP A 150 -12.39 38.59 52.69
C ASP A 150 -11.44 39.79 52.50
N ARG A 151 -10.34 39.84 53.27
CA ARG A 151 -9.35 40.94 53.24
C ARG A 151 -8.34 40.88 52.11
N LEU A 152 -8.32 39.80 51.32
CA LEU A 152 -7.32 39.58 50.27
C LEU A 152 -7.66 40.25 48.93
N PHE A 153 -8.90 40.73 48.77
CA PHE A 153 -9.39 41.30 47.52
C PHE A 153 -9.70 42.80 47.62
N ASP A 154 -9.45 43.40 48.78
CA ASP A 154 -9.72 44.82 49.06
C ASP A 154 -8.48 45.74 48.87
N GLN A 155 -7.52 45.38 48.00
CA GLN A 155 -6.38 46.24 47.62
C GLN A 155 -6.48 46.79 46.21
#